data_AF-X1G9X1-F1
#
_entry.id   AF-X1G9X1-F1
#
_cell.length_a   1.000
_cell.length_b   1.000
_cell.length_c   1.000
_cell.angle_alpha   90.00
_cell.angle_beta   90.00
_cell.angle_gamma   90.00
#
_symmetry.space_group_name_H-M   'P 1'
#
loop_
_entity.id
_entity.type
_entity.pdbx_description
1 polymer ?
#
loop_
_entity_poly.entity_id
_entity_poly.type
_entity_poly.pdbx_seq_one_letter_code
_entity_poly.pdbx_strand_id
1 'polypeptide(L)' 'MNIFEYAMKMEKDGEEYYRQLAQQTTNKGLQTILTMLADEEVKHYNAISAIKNIPEIIERTFKHLR' A
#
# COMPACT_ATOMS: atom_id res chain seq x y z
N MET A 1 3.56 16.51 4.62
CA MET A 1 3.08 15.12 4.62
C MET A 1 1.73 15.10 5.32
N ASN A 2 0.66 14.76 4.61
CA ASN A 2 -0.67 14.54 5.22
C ASN A 2 -0.81 13.10 5.74
N ILE A 3 -1.93 12.81 6.43
CA ILE A 3 -2.18 11.50 7.03
C ILE A 3 -2.18 10.37 5.99
N PHE A 4 -2.69 10.61 4.78
CA PHE A 4 -2.69 9.63 3.70
C PHE A 4 -1.29 9.37 3.17
N GLU A 5 -0.48 10.41 2.97
CA GLU A 5 0.93 10.25 2.55
C GLU A 5 1.75 9.51 3.60
N TYR A 6 1.52 9.78 4.88
CA TYR A 6 2.16 9.04 5.96
C TYR A 6 1.77 7.57 5.94
N ALA A 7 0.47 7.26 5.88
CA ALA A 7 -0.03 5.89 5.83
C ALA A 7 0.49 5.14 4.59
N MET A 8 0.44 5.77 3.40
CA MET A 8 1.01 5.19 2.17
C MET A 8 2.51 4.94 2.28
N LYS A 9 3.27 5.83 2.96
CA LYS A 9 4.69 5.60 3.20
C LYS A 9 4.90 4.39 4.13
N MET A 10 4.10 4.26 5.18
CA MET A 10 4.18 3.11 6.08
C MET A 10 3.97 1.78 5.36
N GLU A 11 2.97 1.70 4.46
CA GLU A 11 2.75 0.46 3.68
C GLU A 11 3.95 0.16 2.76
N LYS A 12 4.56 1.18 2.14
CA LYS A 12 5.75 0.98 1.30
C LYS A 12 6.98 0.54 2.08
N ASP A 13 7.20 1.14 3.25
CA ASP A 13 8.28 0.75 4.14
C ASP A 13 8.07 -0.70 4.65
N GLY A 14 6.82 -1.08 4.94
CA GLY A 14 6.43 -2.44 5.33
C GLY A 14 6.66 -3.47 4.21
N GLU A 15 6.24 -3.15 2.99
CA GLU A 15 6.51 -3.97 1.80
C GLU A 15 8.01 -4.24 1.67
N GLU A 16 8.83 -3.18 1.66
CA GLU A 16 10.28 -3.31 1.51
C GLU A 16 10.89 -4.14 2.63
N TYR A 17 10.48 -3.91 3.87
CA TYR A 17 10.95 -4.65 5.04
C TYR A 17 10.69 -6.16 4.89
N TYR A 18 9.45 -6.55 4.57
CA TYR A 18 9.11 -7.96 4.40
C TYR A 18 9.81 -8.60 3.20
N ARG A 19 10.01 -7.87 2.09
CA ARG A 19 10.81 -8.36 0.95
C ARG A 19 12.26 -8.61 1.34
N GLN A 20 12.88 -7.70 2.09
CA GLN A 20 14.25 -7.86 2.57
C GLN A 20 14.38 -9.09 3.48
N LEU A 21 13.45 -9.28 4.42
CA LEU A 21 13.45 -10.47 5.28
C LEU A 21 13.26 -11.77 4.47
N ALA A 22 12.39 -11.77 3.46
CA ALA A 22 12.16 -12.93 2.59
C ALA A 22 13.41 -13.33 1.80
N GLN A 23 14.26 -12.36 1.46
CA GLN A 23 15.56 -12.59 0.78
C GLN A 23 16.65 -13.08 1.73
N GLN A 24 16.58 -12.70 3.01
CA GLN A 24 17.61 -13.03 4.01
C GLN A 24 17.40 -14.41 4.67
N THR A 25 16.22 -15.01 4.54
CA THR A 25 15.92 -16.32 5.12
C THR A 25 16.18 -17.47 4.15
N THR A 26 16.72 -18.58 4.66
CA THR A 26 16.87 -19.84 3.91
C THR A 26 15.69 -20.79 4.13
N ASN A 27 14.80 -20.48 5.07
CA ASN A 27 13.61 -21.29 5.34
C ASN A 27 12.52 -20.96 4.32
N LYS A 28 12.17 -21.94 3.47
CA LYS A 28 11.15 -21.80 2.42
C LYS A 28 9.77 -21.40 2.94
N GLY A 29 9.38 -21.90 4.11
CA GLY A 29 8.10 -21.55 4.74
C GLY A 29 8.07 -20.08 5.14
N LEU A 30 9.14 -19.60 5.80
CA LEU A 30 9.27 -18.18 6.16
C LEU A 30 9.34 -17.28 4.92
N GLN A 31 10.09 -17.66 3.89
CA GLN A 31 10.14 -16.92 2.64
C GLN A 31 8.74 -16.76 2.01
N THR A 32 7.93 -17.82 2.05
CA THR A 32 6.54 -17.80 1.53
C THR A 32 5.67 -16.83 2.34
N ILE A 33 5.72 -16.91 3.67
CA ILE A 33 4.93 -16.04 4.56
C ILE A 33 5.34 -14.58 4.40
N LEU A 34 6.63 -14.28 4.41
CA LEU A 34 7.14 -12.90 4.29
C LEU A 34 6.83 -12.30 2.91
N THR A 35 6.89 -13.11 1.84
CA THR A 35 6.47 -12.68 0.50
C THR A 35 4.98 -12.36 0.47
N MET A 36 4.15 -13.20 1.07
CA MET A 36 2.70 -12.97 1.19
C MET A 36 2.40 -11.68 1.97
N LEU A 37 3.08 -11.44 3.10
CA LEU A 37 2.92 -10.20 3.87
C LEU A 37 3.28 -8.96 3.04
N ALA A 38 4.41 -8.99 2.33
CA ALA A 38 4.78 -7.90 1.43
C ALA A 38 3.73 -7.65 0.33
N ASP A 39 3.12 -8.70 -0.22
CA ASP A 39 2.06 -8.59 -1.22
C ASP A 39 0.78 -7.95 -0.64
N GLU A 40 0.45 -8.21 0.64
CA GLU A 40 -0.68 -7.56 1.31
C GLU A 40 -0.44 -6.06 1.52
N GLU A 41 0.79 -5.63 1.86
CA GLU A 41 1.08 -4.19 2.01
C GLU A 41 0.90 -3.41 0.70
N VAL A 42 1.14 -4.04 -0.45
CA VAL A 42 0.81 -3.44 -1.77
C VAL A 42 -0.70 -3.21 -1.91
N LYS A 43 -1.53 -4.14 -1.42
CA LYS A 43 -2.99 -3.99 -1.45
C LYS A 43 -3.45 -2.89 -0.51
N HIS A 44 -2.88 -2.82 0.70
CA HIS A 44 -3.15 -1.74 1.65
C HIS A 44 -2.79 -0.36 1.08
N TYR A 45 -1.61 -0.24 0.47
CA TYR A 45 -1.19 0.99 -0.21
C TYR A 45 -2.20 1.43 -1.27
N ASN A 46 -2.63 0.50 -2.13
CA ASN A 46 -3.59 0.77 -3.19
C ASN A 46 -4.96 1.19 -2.62
N ALA A 47 -5.42 0.57 -1.53
CA ALA A 47 -6.66 0.94 -0.86
C ALA A 47 -6.59 2.37 -0.28
N ILE A 48 -5.49 2.71 0.40
CA ILE A 48 -5.29 4.06 0.96
C ILE A 48 -5.19 5.11 -0.17
N SER A 49 -4.48 4.79 -1.26
CA SER A 49 -4.38 5.67 -2.44
C SER A 49 -5.76 5.93 -3.06
N ALA A 50 -6.59 4.88 -3.19
CA ALA A 50 -7.95 5.03 -3.70
C ALA A 50 -8.78 5.96 -2.81
N ILE A 51 -8.72 5.79 -1.48
CA ILE A 51 -9.44 6.63 -0.52
C ILE A 51 -8.97 8.09 -0.60
N LYS A 52 -7.67 8.33 -0.69
CA LYS A 52 -7.08 9.67 -0.82
C LYS A 52 -7.65 10.42 -2.04
N ASN A 53 -7.92 9.71 -3.13
CA ASN A 53 -8.38 10.28 -4.40
C ASN A 53 -9.91 10.44 -4.51
N ILE A 54 -10.70 9.94 -3.56
CA ILE A 54 -12.17 10.05 -3.58
C ILE A 54 -12.65 11.51 -3.74
N PRO A 55 -12.12 12.51 -3.00
CA PRO A 55 -12.58 13.89 -3.15
C PRO A 55 -12.40 14.44 -4.57
N GLU A 56 -11.27 14.13 -5.21
CA GLU A 56 -10.99 14.55 -6.59
C GLU A 56 -11.91 13.83 -7.60
N ILE A 57 -12.21 12.55 -7.37
CA ILE A 57 -13.16 11.79 -8.20
C ILE A 57 -14.56 12.41 -8.12
N ILE A 58 -15.03 12.75 -6.92
CA ILE A 58 -16.31 13.41 -6.72
C ILE A 58 -16.32 14.76 -7.45
N GLU A 59 -15.31 15.60 -7.23
CA GLU A 59 -15.22 16.91 -7.88
C GLU A 59 -15.27 16.79 -9.41
N ARG A 60 -14.51 15.86 -10.00
CA ARG A 60 -14.50 15.62 -11.46
C ARG A 60 -15.85 15.10 -11.97
N THR A 61 -16.49 14.19 -11.23
CA THR A 61 -17.77 13.57 -11.64
C THR A 61 -18.90 14.60 -11.68
N PHE A 62 -18.96 15.50 -10.69
CA PHE A 62 -20.03 16.50 -10.59
C PHE A 62 -19.69 17.86 -11.23
N LYS A 63 -18.49 18.02 -11.80
CA LYS A 63 -18.03 19.27 -12.44
C LYS A 63 -18.94 19.78 -13.56
N HIS A 64 -19.65 18.89 -14.24
CA HIS A 64 -20.55 19.21 -15.35
C HIS A 64 -22.02 19.44 -14.94
N LEU A 65 -22.33 19.30 -13.63
CA LEU A 65 -23.69 19.45 -13.08
C LEU A 65 -23.90 20.81 -12.39
N ARG A 66 -22.98 21.76 -12.57
CA ARG A 66 -23.08 23.15 -12.14
C ARG A 66 -23.18 24.08 -13.33
#